data_AF-A0A7X6W2T0-F1
#
_entry.id   AF-A0A7X6W2T0-F1
#
_cell.length_a   1.000
_cell.length_b   1.000
_cell.length_c   1.000
_cell.angle_alpha   90.00
_cell.angle_beta   90.00
_cell.angle_gamma   90.00
#
_symmetry.space_group_name_H-M   'P 1'
#
loop_
_entity.id
_entity.type
_entity.pdbx_description
1 polymer ?
#
loop_
_entity_poly.entity_id
_entity_poly.type
_entity_poly.pdbx_seq_one_letter_code
_entity_poly.pdbx_strand_id
1 'polypeptide(L)'
;MPQERDEIEEKIDEFLEGRPRSSYLAELRAALARRLEGTRAALKQTEDPKEQEKLRKEIAEMERQDEVLAREELITEFVEDSVRATVSWSLLKPEDDEGEA
;
A
#
# COMPACT_ATOMS: atom_id res chain seq x y z
N MET A 1 3.30 -23.60 7.72
CA MET A 1 4.48 -23.64 8.62
C MET A 1 5.09 -22.25 8.68
N PRO A 2 5.85 -21.85 9.73
CA PRO A 2 6.46 -20.50 9.78
C PRO A 2 7.43 -20.24 8.62
N GLN A 3 8.22 -21.24 8.24
CA GLN A 3 9.25 -21.16 7.20
C GLN A 3 8.68 -20.86 5.80
N GLU A 4 7.58 -21.51 5.41
CA GLU A 4 6.90 -21.27 4.11
C GLU A 4 6.38 -19.83 3.98
N ARG A 5 5.92 -19.24 5.10
CA ARG A 5 5.43 -17.86 5.10
C ARG A 5 6.58 -16.88 4.91
N ASP A 6 7.72 -17.14 5.53
CA ASP A 6 8.90 -16.28 5.42
C ASP A 6 9.46 -16.32 3.99
N GLU A 7 9.50 -17.49 3.33
CA GLU A 7 9.89 -17.63 1.92
C GLU A 7 8.97 -16.87 0.95
N ILE A 8 7.65 -16.93 1.18
CA ILE A 8 6.68 -16.18 0.37
C ILE A 8 6.91 -14.67 0.52
N GLU A 9 7.11 -14.18 1.75
CA GLU A 9 7.33 -12.75 1.97
C GLU A 9 8.65 -12.28 1.35
N GLU A 10 9.73 -13.06 1.40
CA GLU A 10 10.99 -12.75 0.70
C GLU A 10 10.80 -12.63 -0.82
N LYS A 11 10.00 -13.53 -1.41
CA LYS A 11 9.71 -13.48 -2.86
C LYS A 11 8.92 -12.25 -3.26
N ILE A 12 8.06 -11.76 -2.38
CA ILE A 12 7.34 -10.51 -2.61
C ILE A 12 8.30 -9.32 -2.55
N ASP A 13 9.25 -9.29 -1.60
CA ASP A 13 10.27 -8.22 -1.55
C ASP A 13 11.16 -8.22 -2.79
N GLU A 14 11.56 -9.41 -3.26
CA GLU A 14 12.31 -9.57 -4.51
C GLU A 14 11.52 -9.02 -5.70
N PHE A 15 10.23 -9.38 -5.82
CA PHE A 15 9.37 -8.94 -6.92
C PHE A 15 9.11 -7.42 -6.91
N LEU A 16 8.98 -6.83 -5.73
CA LEU A 16 8.72 -5.39 -5.59
C LEU A 16 9.97 -4.54 -5.84
N GLU A 17 11.17 -5.13 -5.89
CA GLU A 17 12.42 -4.44 -6.24
C GLU A 17 12.64 -3.14 -5.44
N GLY A 18 12.35 -3.16 -4.14
CA GLY A 18 12.49 -2.00 -3.25
C GLY A 18 11.36 -0.96 -3.35
N ARG A 19 10.28 -1.26 -4.08
CA ARG A 19 9.02 -0.50 -3.99
C ARG A 19 8.34 -0.76 -2.64
N PRO A 20 7.59 0.21 -2.12
CA PRO A 20 6.88 0.06 -0.86
C PRO A 20 5.86 -1.09 -0.91
N ARG A 21 5.73 -1.80 0.21
CA ARG A 21 4.66 -2.76 0.45
C ARG A 21 3.30 -2.08 0.53
N SER A 22 2.25 -2.83 0.20
CA SER A 22 0.85 -2.41 0.37
C SER A 22 0.58 -1.91 1.80
N SER A 23 1.09 -2.61 2.80
CA SER A 23 0.98 -2.23 4.22
C SER A 23 1.62 -0.87 4.54
N TYR A 24 2.78 -0.58 3.95
CA TYR A 24 3.44 0.71 4.15
C TYR A 24 2.66 1.85 3.46
N LEU A 25 2.09 1.60 2.28
CA LEU A 25 1.21 2.56 1.62
C LEU A 25 -0.04 2.85 2.48
N ALA A 26 -0.63 1.83 3.10
CA ALA A 26 -1.75 1.99 4.03
C ALA A 26 -1.37 2.85 5.25
N GLU A 27 -0.17 2.68 5.80
CA GLU A 27 0.35 3.51 6.90
C GLU A 27 0.51 4.98 6.49
N LEU A 28 1.06 5.23 5.30
CA LEU A 28 1.18 6.58 4.74
C LEU A 28 -0.19 7.25 4.56
N ARG A 29 -1.18 6.51 4.04
CA ARG A 29 -2.56 7.00 3.94
C ARG A 29 -3.16 7.34 5.30
N ALA A 30 -2.97 6.48 6.29
CA ALA A 30 -3.46 6.74 7.65
C ALA A 30 -2.79 7.98 8.28
N ALA A 31 -1.51 8.22 7.99
CA ALA A 31 -0.84 9.46 8.40
C ALA A 31 -1.40 10.70 7.68
N LEU A 32 -1.62 10.60 6.37
CA LEU A 32 -2.19 11.68 5.56
C LEU A 32 -3.63 12.02 5.98
N ALA A 33 -4.45 11.01 6.27
CA ALA A 33 -5.83 11.18 6.75
C ALA A 33 -5.89 11.95 8.07
N ARG A 34 -5.00 11.64 9.03
CA ARG A 34 -4.89 12.38 10.30
C ARG A 34 -4.51 13.84 10.06
N ARG A 35 -3.60 14.10 9.13
CA ARG A 35 -3.21 15.46 8.77
C ARG A 35 -4.39 16.21 8.11
N LEU A 36 -5.10 15.58 7.19
CA LEU A 36 -6.30 16.12 6.54
C LEU A 36 -7.37 16.52 7.55
N GLU A 37 -7.62 15.67 8.55
CA GLU A 37 -8.56 15.96 9.63
C GLU A 37 -8.12 17.21 10.41
N GLY A 38 -6.85 17.30 10.78
CA GLY A 38 -6.28 18.48 11.45
C GLY A 38 -6.41 19.76 10.62
N THR A 39 -6.09 19.71 9.33
CA THR A 39 -6.20 20.87 8.43
C THR A 39 -7.66 21.28 8.20
N ARG A 40 -8.59 20.32 8.10
CA ARG A 40 -10.04 20.61 8.04
C ARG A 40 -10.56 21.24 9.32
N ALA A 41 -10.07 20.80 10.49
CA ALA A 41 -10.41 21.41 11.77
C ALA A 41 -9.87 22.85 11.85
N ALA A 42 -8.62 23.08 11.42
CA ALA A 42 -8.03 24.42 11.34
C ALA A 42 -8.85 25.34 10.43
N LEU A 43 -9.23 24.88 9.23
CA LEU A 43 -10.05 25.67 8.30
C LEU A 43 -11.37 26.14 8.92
N LYS A 44 -12.01 25.32 9.77
CA LYS A 44 -13.26 25.68 10.47
C LYS A 44 -13.06 26.76 11.53
N GLN A 45 -11.85 26.87 12.08
CA GLN A 45 -11.52 27.83 13.15
C GLN A 45 -10.90 29.12 12.61
N THR A 46 -10.37 29.10 11.39
CA THR A 46 -9.74 30.26 10.74
C THR A 46 -10.78 31.27 10.26
N GLU A 47 -10.67 32.52 10.71
CA GLU A 47 -11.53 33.62 10.25
C GLU A 47 -10.93 34.42 9.06
N ASP A 48 -9.60 34.41 8.90
CA ASP A 48 -8.92 35.11 7.80
C ASP A 48 -9.20 34.44 6.44
N PRO A 49 -9.86 35.13 5.49
CA PRO A 49 -10.15 34.58 4.17
C PRO A 49 -8.92 34.11 3.40
N LYS A 50 -7.76 34.77 3.56
CA LYS A 50 -6.53 34.38 2.86
C LYS A 50 -5.99 33.05 3.38
N GLU A 51 -5.97 32.90 4.71
CA GLU A 51 -5.54 31.65 5.34
C GLU A 51 -6.54 30.51 5.07
N GLN A 52 -7.84 30.81 5.01
CA GLN A 52 -8.84 29.83 4.56
C GLN A 52 -8.58 29.35 3.12
N GLU A 53 -8.25 30.25 2.19
CA GLU A 53 -7.94 29.87 0.81
C GLU A 53 -6.72 28.95 0.74
N LYS A 54 -5.67 29.28 1.50
CA LYS A 54 -4.46 28.45 1.62
C LYS A 54 -4.79 27.06 2.17
N LEU A 55 -5.53 26.97 3.27
CA LEU A 55 -5.93 25.70 3.88
C LEU A 55 -6.80 24.87 2.93
N ARG A 56 -7.71 25.48 2.16
CA ARG A 56 -8.49 24.78 1.12
C ARG A 56 -7.59 24.18 0.03
N LYS A 57 -6.56 24.91 -0.41
CA LYS A 57 -5.59 24.40 -1.38
C LYS A 57 -4.79 23.23 -0.82
N GLU A 58 -4.35 23.32 0.43
CA GLU A 58 -3.64 22.23 1.11
C GLU A 58 -4.52 20.98 1.25
N ILE A 59 -5.80 21.14 1.62
CA ILE A 59 -6.76 20.04 1.69
C ILE A 59 -6.92 19.38 0.32
N ALA A 60 -7.17 20.16 -0.74
CA ALA A 60 -7.35 19.63 -2.09
C ALA A 60 -6.10 18.94 -2.65
N GLU A 61 -4.90 19.36 -2.24
CA GLU A 61 -3.65 18.67 -2.58
C GLU A 61 -3.54 17.34 -1.83
N MET A 62 -3.78 17.33 -0.52
CA MET A 62 -3.72 16.10 0.27
C MET A 62 -4.80 15.08 -0.12
N GLU A 63 -5.99 15.52 -0.51
CA GLU A 63 -7.04 14.62 -1.04
C GLU A 63 -6.57 13.93 -2.34
N ARG A 64 -5.92 14.67 -3.24
CA ARG A 64 -5.34 14.08 -4.46
C ARG A 64 -4.21 13.09 -4.14
N GLN A 65 -3.39 13.38 -3.14
CA GLN A 65 -2.33 12.47 -2.69
C GLN A 65 -2.91 11.19 -2.10
N ASP A 66 -3.99 11.27 -1.30
CA ASP A 66 -4.67 10.08 -0.76
C ASP A 66 -5.25 9.22 -1.89
N GLU A 67 -5.87 9.82 -2.91
CA GLU A 67 -6.38 9.08 -4.06
C GLU A 67 -5.28 8.33 -4.83
N VAL A 68 -4.10 8.94 -4.98
CA VAL A 68 -2.94 8.30 -5.63
C VAL A 68 -2.45 7.13 -4.77
N LEU A 69 -2.23 7.35 -3.47
CA LEU A 69 -1.77 6.31 -2.56
C LEU A 69 -2.77 5.16 -2.46
N ALA A 70 -4.07 5.44 -2.45
CA ALA A 70 -5.12 4.42 -2.46
C ALA A 70 -5.03 3.51 -3.68
N ARG A 71 -4.74 4.10 -4.84
CA ARG A 71 -4.61 3.36 -6.10
C ARG A 71 -3.32 2.54 -6.11
N GLU A 72 -2.22 3.09 -5.63
CA GLU A 72 -0.95 2.37 -5.50
C GLU A 72 -1.05 1.22 -4.50
N GLU A 73 -1.72 1.42 -3.36
CA GLU A 73 -1.97 0.38 -2.35
C GLU A 73 -2.71 -0.80 -2.98
N LEU A 74 -3.82 -0.56 -3.67
CA LEU A 74 -4.61 -1.61 -4.32
C LEU A 74 -3.82 -2.37 -5.40
N ILE A 75 -3.04 -1.66 -6.21
CA ILE A 75 -2.20 -2.28 -7.24
C ILE A 75 -1.15 -3.15 -6.58
N THR A 76 -0.52 -2.64 -5.51
CA THR A 76 0.53 -3.36 -4.80
C THR A 76 -0.04 -4.58 -4.10
N GLU A 77 -1.15 -4.45 -3.37
CA GLU A 77 -1.86 -5.57 -2.74
C GLU A 77 -2.18 -6.68 -3.75
N PHE A 78 -2.74 -6.31 -4.92
CA PHE A 78 -3.01 -7.27 -5.99
C PHE A 78 -1.76 -8.02 -6.47
N VAL A 79 -0.63 -7.30 -6.63
CA VAL A 79 0.65 -7.89 -7.02
C VAL A 79 1.15 -8.85 -5.94
N GLU A 80 1.14 -8.42 -4.68
CA GLU A 80 1.57 -9.25 -3.56
C GLU A 80 0.73 -10.52 -3.47
N ASP A 81 -0.59 -10.42 -3.58
CA ASP A 81 -1.51 -11.57 -3.54
C ASP A 81 -1.31 -12.53 -4.72
N SER A 82 -0.98 -11.99 -5.90
CA SER A 82 -0.65 -12.81 -7.07
C SER A 82 0.64 -13.62 -6.85
N VAL A 83 1.66 -13.02 -6.22
CA VAL A 83 2.89 -13.73 -5.82
C VAL A 83 2.58 -14.79 -4.77
N ARG A 84 1.83 -14.45 -3.71
CA ARG A 84 1.41 -15.40 -2.66
C ARG A 84 0.70 -16.61 -3.26
N ALA A 85 -0.25 -16.39 -4.18
CA ALA A 85 -0.99 -17.45 -4.84
C ALA A 85 -0.07 -18.35 -5.71
N THR A 86 0.84 -17.74 -6.47
CA THR A 86 1.75 -18.46 -7.37
C THR A 86 2.74 -19.33 -6.60
N VAL A 87 3.36 -18.79 -5.55
CA VAL A 87 4.32 -19.54 -4.73
C VAL A 87 3.61 -20.64 -3.96
N SER A 88 2.45 -20.35 -3.36
CA SER A 88 1.65 -21.38 -2.66
C SER A 88 1.23 -22.52 -3.59
N TRP A 89 0.87 -22.23 -4.84
CA TRP A 89 0.56 -23.25 -5.83
C TRP A 89 1.80 -24.08 -6.22
N SER A 90 2.96 -23.45 -6.35
CA SER A 90 4.23 -24.15 -6.64
C SER A 90 4.63 -25.08 -5.50
N LEU A 91 4.43 -24.68 -4.24
CA LEU A 91 4.72 -25.50 -3.06
C LEU A 91 3.76 -26.68 -2.90
N LEU A 92 2.54 -26.58 -3.44
CA LEU A 92 1.53 -27.65 -3.39
C LEU A 92 1.68 -28.68 -4.51
N LYS A 93 2.44 -28.38 -5.57
CA LYS A 93 2.80 -29.38 -6.58
C LYS A 93 4.03 -30.15 -6.08
N PRO A 94 3.93 -31.45 -5.78
CA PRO A 94 5.13 -32.27 -5.69
C PRO A 94 5.84 -32.17 -7.03
N GLU A 95 7.16 -31.99 -6.99
CA GLU A 95 8.00 -32.12 -8.19
C GLU A 95 7.59 -33.43 -8.87
N ASP A 96 7.09 -33.34 -10.10
CA ASP A 96 6.79 -34.53 -10.88
C ASP A 96 8.08 -35.37 -10.90
N ASP A 97 7.99 -36.56 -10.30
CA ASP A 97 8.99 -37.62 -10.31
C ASP A 97 9.72 -37.58 -11.66
N GLU A 98 11.04 -37.45 -11.62
CA GLU A 98 11.91 -37.91 -12.70
C GLU A 98 11.70 -39.42 -12.84
N GLY A 99 10.59 -39.80 -13.45
CA GLY A 99 10.25 -41.16 -13.81
C GLY A 99 11.03 -41.54 -15.04
N GLU A 100 12.16 -42.23 -14.82
CA GLU A 100 12.88 -43.04 -15.78
C GLU A 100 11.95 -43.72 -16.81
N ALA A 101 12.25 -43.54 -18.10
CA ALA A 101 12.03 -44.53 -19.15
C ALA A 101 12.97 -44.29 -20.34
#